data_AF-A0A1H7M839-F1
#
_entry.id   AF-A0A1H7M839-F1
#
_cell.length_a   1.000
_cell.length_b   1.000
_cell.length_c   1.000
_cell.angle_alpha   90.00
_cell.angle_beta   90.00
_cell.angle_gamma   90.00
#
_symmetry.space_group_name_H-M   'P 1'
#
loop_
_entity.id
_entity.type
_entity.pdbx_description
1 polymer ?
#
loop_
_entity_poly.entity_id
_entity_poly.type
_entity_poly.pdbx_seq_one_letter_code
_entity_poly.pdbx_strand_id
1 'polypeptide(L)' 'MTNTPPYKLRLGLITATVWKNDSFFSVDFSRSYKDASGHWQSTTSYAHADLLNIAKCAERAENWIARQTNADK' A
#
# COMPACT_ATOMS: atom_id res chain seq x y z
N MET A 1 1.53 21.34 -3.89
CA MET A 1 1.57 20.72 -2.56
C MET A 1 1.84 19.24 -2.77
N THR A 2 2.96 18.71 -2.29
CA THR A 2 3.26 17.28 -2.38
C THR A 2 2.28 16.54 -1.50
N ASN A 3 1.30 15.87 -2.11
CA ASN A 3 0.41 14.96 -1.40
C ASN A 3 1.32 13.88 -0.81
N THR A 4 1.56 13.90 0.49
CA THR A 4 2.42 12.93 1.16
C THR A 4 1.48 11.87 1.71
N PRO A 5 1.68 10.58 1.37
CA PRO A 5 0.75 9.55 1.80
C PRO A 5 0.78 9.48 3.34
N PRO A 6 -0.36 9.65 4.02
CA PRO A 6 -0.41 9.67 5.49
C PRO A 6 -0.02 8.32 6.11
N TYR A 7 -0.07 7.24 5.33
CA TYR A 7 0.32 5.92 5.80
C TYR A 7 0.85 5.05 4.68
N LYS A 8 1.94 4.33 4.97
CA LYS A 8 2.59 3.40 4.05
C LYS A 8 3.12 2.23 4.84
N LEU A 9 2.83 1.02 4.38
CA LEU A 9 3.36 -0.21 4.98
C LEU A 9 3.91 -1.15 3.91
N ARG A 10 4.79 -2.06 4.32
CA ARG A 10 5.40 -3.06 3.44
C ARG A 10 5.44 -4.43 4.12
N LEU A 11 5.08 -5.47 3.36
CA LEU A 11 5.23 -6.87 3.72
C LEU A 11 5.90 -7.62 2.55
N GLY A 12 7.11 -8.11 2.80
CA GLY A 12 7.94 -8.70 1.74
C GLY A 12 8.20 -7.70 0.60
N LEU A 13 7.81 -8.07 -0.62
CA LEU A 13 7.92 -7.20 -1.80
C LEU A 13 6.71 -6.29 -2.00
N ILE A 14 5.63 -6.47 -1.23
CA ILE A 14 4.38 -5.73 -1.40
C ILE A 14 4.36 -4.51 -0.50
N THR A 15 4.05 -3.36 -1.09
CA THR A 15 3.86 -2.09 -0.39
C THR A 15 2.43 -1.64 -0.59
N ALA A 16 1.73 -1.31 0.50
CA ALA A 16 0.46 -0.58 0.47
C ALA A 16 0.71 0.88 0.86
N THR A 17 0.25 1.80 0.02
CA THR A 17 0.33 3.24 0.23
C THR A 17 -1.08 3.78 0.34
N VAL A 18 -1.43 4.33 1.50
CA VAL A 18 -2.74 4.94 1.74
C VAL A 18 -2.66 6.43 1.42
N TRP A 19 -3.65 6.93 0.71
CA TRP A 19 -3.82 8.33 0.37
C TRP A 19 -5.09 8.89 1.00
N LYS A 20 -5.00 10.10 1.55
CA LYS A 20 -6.18 10.86 1.99
C LYS A 20 -6.64 11.72 0.82
N ASN A 21 -7.87 11.52 0.38
CA ASN A 21 -8.57 12.39 -0.56
C ASN A 21 -9.56 13.28 0.23
N ASP A 22 -10.32 14.12 -0.47
CA ASP A 22 -11.20 15.11 0.19
C ASP A 22 -12.26 14.46 1.11
N SER A 23 -12.86 13.34 0.69
CA SER A 23 -13.95 12.68 1.42
C SER A 23 -13.73 11.20 1.71
N PHE A 24 -12.62 10.61 1.25
CA PHE A 24 -12.35 9.18 1.39
C PHE A 24 -10.85 8.87 1.34
N PHE A 25 -10.48 7.65 1.71
CA PHE A 25 -9.12 7.12 1.57
C PHE A 25 -9.02 6.16 0.38
N SER A 26 -7.93 6.21 -0.37
CA SER A 26 -7.58 5.20 -1.37
C SER A 26 -6.31 4.46 -0.98
N VAL A 27 -6.09 3.26 -1.53
CA VAL A 27 -4.92 2.44 -1.25
C VAL A 27 -4.30 1.94 -2.55
N ASP A 28 -3.04 2.30 -2.79
CA ASP A 28 -2.23 1.76 -3.88
C ASP A 28 -1.37 0.60 -3.40
N PHE A 29 -1.43 -0.51 -4.13
CA PHE A 29 -0.55 -1.65 -3.92
C PHE A 29 0.52 -1.68 -5.01
N SER A 30 1.76 -1.96 -4.61
CA SER A 30 2.87 -2.14 -5.53
C SER A 30 3.76 -3.28 -5.07
N ARG A 31 4.35 -3.98 -6.04
CA ARG A 31 5.35 -5.03 -5.82
C ARG A 31 6.71 -4.53 -6.27
N SER A 32 7.70 -4.55 -5.38
CA SER A 32 9.09 -4.28 -5.73
C SER A 32 9.75 -5.50 -6.37
N TYR A 33 10.53 -5.30 -7.42
CA TYR A 33 11.37 -6.33 -8.03
C TYR A 33 12.70 -5.73 -8.49
N LYS A 34 13.73 -6.57 -8.70
CA LYS A 34 14.96 -6.15 -9.38
C LYS A 34 14.88 -6.51 -10.86
N ASP A 35 15.18 -5.56 -11.73
CA ASP A 35 15.28 -5.80 -13.17
C ASP A 35 16.62 -6.48 -13.53
N ALA A 36 16.81 -6.76 -14.83
CA ALA A 36 18.02 -7.41 -15.34
C ALA A 36 19.29 -6.58 -15.13
N SER A 37 19.17 -5.25 -14.99
CA SER A 37 20.29 -4.36 -14.66
C SER A 37 20.57 -4.26 -13.16
N GLY A 38 19.81 -4.99 -12.33
CA GLY A 38 19.94 -5.01 -10.88
C GLY A 38 19.27 -3.84 -10.17
N HIS A 39 18.58 -2.97 -10.91
CA HIS A 39 17.87 -1.82 -10.34
C HIS A 39 16.52 -2.23 -9.78
N TRP A 40 16.14 -1.60 -8.66
CA TRP A 40 14.83 -1.80 -8.07
C TRP A 40 13.77 -1.04 -8.86
N GLN A 41 12.70 -1.75 -9.18
CA GLN A 41 11.53 -1.25 -9.89
C GLN A 41 10.26 -1.62 -9.11
N SER A 42 9.14 -1.00 -9.47
CA SER A 42 7.81 -1.36 -8.96
C SER A 42 6.88 -1.80 -10.08
N THR A 43 5.98 -2.73 -9.78
CA THR A 43 4.92 -3.18 -10.69
C THR A 43 3.59 -3.34 -9.93
N THR A 44 2.49 -3.40 -10.65
CA THR A 44 1.15 -3.75 -10.16
C THR A 44 0.72 -5.17 -10.60
N SER A 45 1.65 -5.94 -11.15
CA SER A 45 1.46 -7.37 -11.46
C SER A 45 1.98 -8.25 -10.33
N TYR A 46 1.16 -9.22 -9.92
CA TYR A 46 1.40 -10.06 -8.74
C TYR A 46 1.50 -11.54 -9.11
N ALA A 47 2.45 -12.25 -8.52
CA ALA A 47 2.53 -13.70 -8.57
C ALA A 47 1.66 -14.32 -7.46
N HIS A 48 1.40 -15.62 -7.55
CA HIS A 48 0.66 -16.35 -6.52
C HIS A 48 1.25 -16.17 -5.10
N ALA A 49 2.59 -16.16 -4.99
CA ALA A 49 3.29 -15.96 -3.71
C ALA A 49 3.09 -14.55 -3.09
N ASP A 50 2.64 -13.57 -3.88
CA ASP A 50 2.38 -12.21 -3.39
C ASP A 50 1.00 -12.08 -2.74
N LEU A 51 0.04 -12.95 -3.08
CA LEU A 51 -1.37 -12.76 -2.74
C LEU A 51 -1.62 -12.69 -1.23
N LEU A 52 -0.95 -13.52 -0.43
CA LEU A 52 -1.08 -13.47 1.03
C LEU A 52 -0.55 -12.15 1.59
N ASN A 53 0.56 -11.64 1.05
CA ASN A 53 1.12 -10.35 1.46
C ASN A 53 0.20 -9.19 1.07
N ILE A 54 -0.45 -9.25 -0.11
CA ILE A 54 -1.46 -8.26 -0.52
C ILE A 54 -2.63 -8.26 0.44
N ALA A 55 -3.22 -9.44 0.71
CA ALA A 55 -4.35 -9.56 1.64
C ALA A 55 -4.00 -8.99 3.02
N LYS A 56 -2.80 -9.30 3.52
CA LYS A 56 -2.30 -8.83 4.81
C LYS A 56 -1.93 -7.34 4.83
N CYS A 57 -1.52 -6.78 3.69
CA CYS A 57 -1.35 -5.34 3.54
C CYS A 57 -2.71 -4.63 3.51
N ALA A 58 -3.69 -5.17 2.80
CA ALA A 58 -5.05 -4.63 2.70
C ALA A 58 -5.74 -4.59 4.06
N GLU A 59 -5.69 -5.69 4.81
CA GLU A 59 -6.22 -5.77 6.17
C GLU A 59 -5.60 -4.70 7.09
N ARG A 60 -4.28 -4.49 7.03
CA ARG A 60 -3.62 -3.47 7.86
C ARG A 60 -3.93 -2.04 7.42
N ALA A 61 -4.11 -1.81 6.12
CA ALA A 61 -4.51 -0.50 5.59
C ALA A 61 -5.94 -0.16 6.03
N GLU A 62 -6.88 -1.11 5.90
CA GLU A 62 -8.25 -0.96 6.36
C GLU A 62 -8.30 -0.62 7.86
N ASN A 63 -7.61 -1.40 8.69
CA ASN A 63 -7.57 -1.17 10.14
C ASN A 63 -7.04 0.23 10.49
N TRP A 64 -6.06 0.73 9.74
CA TRP A 64 -5.53 2.07 9.93
C TRP A 64 -6.57 3.14 9.53
N ILE A 65 -7.21 2.98 8.36
CA ILE A 65 -8.27 3.89 7.87
C ILE A 65 -9.43 3.94 8.87
N ALA A 66 -9.92 2.80 9.34
CA ALA A 66 -11.01 2.71 10.30
C ALA A 66 -10.71 3.49 11.60
N ARG A 67 -9.45 3.46 12.07
CA ARG A 67 -9.02 4.25 13.23
C ARG A 67 -9.02 5.75 12.94
N GLN A 68 -8.58 6.18 11.76
CA GLN A 68 -8.65 7.59 11.38
C GLN A 68 -10.10 8.08 11.29
N THR A 69 -10.97 7.32 10.63
CA THR A 69 -12.39 7.68 10.47
C THR A 69 -13.14 7.72 11.81
N ASN A 70 -12.77 6.89 12.78
CA ASN A 70 -13.36 6.95 14.11
C ASN A 70 -12.79 8.09 14.97
N ALA A 71 -11.56 8.53 14.74
CA ALA A 71 -10.97 9.68 15.43
C ALA A 71 -11.47 11.03 14.90
N ASP A 72 -11.87 11.09 13.62
CA ASP A 72 -12.45 12.27 12.98
C ASP A 72 -13.97 12.47 13.31
N LYS A 73 -14.57 11.57 14.10
CA LYS A 73 -15.94 11.72 14.65
C LYS A 73 -15.91 12.38 16.03
#